data_AF-A0A8S3HYF6-F1
#
_entry.id   AF-A0A8S3HYF6-F1
#
_cell.length_a   1.000
_cell.length_b   1.000
_cell.length_c   1.000
_cell.angle_alpha   90.00
_cell.angle_beta   90.00
_cell.angle_gamma   90.00
#
_symmetry.space_group_name_H-M   'P 1'
#
loop_
_entity.id
_entity.type
_entity.pdbx_description
1 polymer ?
#
loop_
_entity_poly.entity_id
_entity_poly.type
_entity_poly.pdbx_seq_one_letter_code
_entity_poly.pdbx_strand_id
1 'polypeptide(L)'
;MQSTEENKFLINQCPSFAEYRPTAWIFNRHLMTILGVLFRPLPPISFERIIVTVDNTGGTVALDWHIRPYRRQPILVILHGLTGGSCNEYVRWMILSASSKLDLCCVVVHARGCGQSKLTSSKSFCAANTDDVRVSLKYIRSTVGEETPIFAVGYSLGAGILTKFLGEESNQCSLQGAIVCCASFDMHLTTNNLERWFNLRMYNQRLTNNLIQHLRSHEEHFSKSDSQVNLNNAYQSKTVRDFDIHTIVPQYGFRNVEHYYSVASPNQYVKSIRIPTLVLSAIDDPICPIGGLPQDDVLQNPSII
;
A
#
# COMPACT_ATOMS: atom_id res chain seq x y z
N MET A 1 -12.17 5.70 -21.58
CA MET A 1 -11.80 4.32 -21.24
C MET A 1 -11.87 3.48 -22.51
N GLN A 2 -10.78 2.82 -22.94
CA GLN A 2 -10.96 1.63 -23.79
C GLN A 2 -11.63 0.60 -22.91
N SER A 3 -12.94 0.58 -22.99
CA SER A 3 -13.76 -0.25 -22.14
C SER A 3 -13.91 -1.56 -22.88
N THR A 4 -13.12 -2.56 -22.48
CA THR A 4 -13.44 -3.96 -22.80
C THR A 4 -14.90 -4.20 -22.39
N GLU A 5 -15.60 -5.10 -23.06
CA GLU A 5 -16.99 -5.41 -22.70
C GLU A 5 -17.11 -5.86 -21.23
N GLU A 6 -16.06 -6.50 -20.71
CA GLU A 6 -15.91 -6.87 -19.30
C GLU A 6 -15.82 -5.64 -18.38
N ASN A 7 -15.01 -4.63 -18.73
CA ASN A 7 -14.91 -3.40 -17.95
C ASN A 7 -16.24 -2.63 -17.95
N LYS A 8 -16.93 -2.56 -19.10
CA LYS A 8 -18.28 -1.96 -19.17
C LYS A 8 -19.26 -2.69 -18.28
N PHE A 9 -19.23 -4.02 -18.32
CA PHE A 9 -20.08 -4.86 -17.49
C PHE A 9 -19.84 -4.58 -15.99
N LEU A 10 -18.58 -4.59 -15.54
CA LEU A 10 -18.23 -4.34 -14.14
C LEU A 10 -18.64 -2.94 -13.68
N ILE A 11 -18.41 -1.91 -14.50
CA ILE A 11 -18.82 -0.54 -14.19
C ILE A 11 -20.35 -0.44 -14.07
N ASN A 12 -21.09 -1.05 -15.00
CA ASN A 12 -22.56 -1.03 -14.99
C ASN A 12 -23.18 -1.77 -13.79
N GLN A 13 -22.48 -2.78 -13.25
CA GLN A 13 -22.92 -3.51 -12.06
C GLN A 13 -22.59 -2.80 -10.74
N CYS A 14 -21.88 -1.66 -10.78
CA CYS A 14 -21.40 -0.96 -9.61
C CYS A 14 -21.98 0.47 -9.52
N PRO A 15 -23.18 0.66 -8.93
CA PRO A 15 -23.81 1.99 -8.82
C PRO A 15 -22.95 3.03 -8.10
N SER A 16 -22.02 2.60 -7.26
CA SER A 16 -21.07 3.46 -6.56
C SER A 16 -20.03 4.13 -7.46
N PHE A 17 -19.88 3.72 -8.72
CA PHE A 17 -19.06 4.43 -9.72
C PHE A 17 -19.81 5.58 -10.41
N ALA A 18 -21.05 5.86 -10.01
CA ALA A 18 -21.72 7.10 -10.39
C ALA A 18 -20.91 8.32 -9.94
N GLU A 19 -21.16 9.47 -10.56
CA GLU A 19 -20.49 10.73 -10.23
C GLU A 19 -20.55 11.01 -8.71
N TYR A 20 -19.38 11.00 -8.06
CA TYR A 20 -19.29 11.33 -6.65
C TYR A 20 -19.44 12.84 -6.46
N ARG A 21 -20.41 13.24 -5.63
CA ARG A 21 -20.58 14.64 -5.22
C ARG A 21 -20.26 14.77 -3.74
N PRO A 22 -19.27 15.59 -3.35
CA PRO A 22 -18.93 15.76 -1.95
C PRO A 22 -20.08 16.41 -1.20
N THR A 23 -20.21 16.07 0.08
CA THR A 23 -21.14 16.76 0.98
C THR A 23 -20.82 18.26 1.00
N ALA A 24 -21.82 19.12 0.81
CA ALA A 24 -21.61 20.55 0.50
C ALA A 24 -20.70 21.33 1.49
N TRP A 25 -20.65 20.93 2.75
CA TRP A 25 -19.81 21.57 3.79
C TRP A 25 -18.39 20.98 3.88
N ILE A 26 -18.13 19.86 3.21
CA ILE A 26 -16.81 19.25 3.04
C ILE A 26 -16.28 19.64 1.66
N PHE A 27 -16.18 20.95 1.41
CA PHE A 27 -16.02 21.53 0.08
C PHE A 27 -14.59 21.53 -0.46
N ASN A 28 -13.60 21.06 0.31
CA ASN A 28 -12.23 20.97 -0.16
C ASN A 28 -11.57 19.64 0.21
N ARG A 29 -10.57 19.26 -0.60
CA ARG A 29 -9.81 18.02 -0.45
C ARG A 29 -9.23 17.77 0.94
N HIS A 30 -8.77 18.83 1.61
CA HIS A 30 -8.14 18.71 2.91
C HIS A 30 -9.17 18.36 3.99
N LEU A 31 -10.35 19.01 3.96
CA LEU A 31 -11.47 18.68 4.84
C LEU A 31 -11.95 17.24 4.61
N MET A 32 -12.07 16.79 3.35
CA MET A 32 -12.47 15.41 3.04
C MET A 32 -11.53 14.39 3.68
N THR A 33 -10.21 14.57 3.51
CA THR A 33 -9.21 13.67 4.10
C THR A 33 -9.20 13.76 5.63
N ILE A 34 -9.18 14.96 6.21
CA ILE A 34 -9.03 15.14 7.66
C ILE A 34 -10.28 14.64 8.39
N LEU A 35 -11.47 15.03 7.95
CA LEU A 35 -12.72 14.61 8.59
C LEU A 35 -12.93 13.10 8.46
N GLY A 36 -12.52 12.51 7.33
CA GLY A 36 -12.55 11.06 7.14
C GLY A 36 -11.70 10.32 8.16
N VAL A 37 -10.53 10.85 8.54
CA VAL A 37 -9.66 10.24 9.56
C VAL A 37 -10.17 10.50 10.98
N LEU A 38 -10.70 11.69 11.26
CA LEU A 38 -11.10 12.09 12.63
C LEU A 38 -12.45 11.51 13.06
N PHE A 39 -13.41 11.39 12.15
CA PHE A 39 -14.80 11.07 12.50
C PHE A 39 -15.26 9.69 12.06
N ARG A 40 -14.48 8.97 11.24
CA ARG A 40 -14.89 7.63 10.80
C ARG A 40 -14.80 6.66 11.97
N PRO A 41 -15.91 6.00 12.36
CA PRO A 41 -15.90 5.06 13.47
C PRO A 41 -15.00 3.87 13.15
N LEU A 42 -14.44 3.26 14.19
CA LEU A 42 -13.52 2.13 14.07
C LEU A 42 -14.26 0.81 14.35
N PRO A 43 -14.51 -0.04 13.33
CA PRO A 43 -15.22 -1.30 13.54
C PRO A 43 -14.45 -2.27 14.45
N PRO A 44 -15.10 -2.98 15.39
CA PRO A 44 -14.43 -3.96 16.24
C PRO A 44 -14.19 -5.27 15.48
N ILE A 45 -12.96 -5.44 15.00
CA ILE A 45 -12.49 -6.61 14.23
C ILE A 45 -11.35 -7.28 14.98
N SER A 46 -11.48 -8.57 15.25
CA SER A 46 -10.42 -9.38 15.86
C SER A 46 -9.50 -9.97 14.80
N PHE A 47 -8.24 -10.21 15.17
CA PHE A 47 -7.22 -10.75 14.28
C PHE A 47 -6.45 -11.89 14.93
N GLU A 48 -6.14 -12.92 14.14
CA GLU A 48 -5.12 -13.91 14.43
C GLU A 48 -3.84 -13.53 13.68
N ARG A 49 -2.76 -13.28 14.42
CA ARG A 49 -1.47 -12.90 13.84
C ARG A 49 -0.60 -14.11 13.56
N ILE A 50 -0.04 -14.15 12.35
CA ILE A 50 0.98 -15.09 11.92
C ILE A 50 2.23 -14.34 11.47
N ILE A 51 3.39 -14.91 11.77
CA ILE A 51 4.68 -14.38 11.34
C ILE A 51 5.25 -15.31 10.27
N VAL A 52 5.65 -14.72 9.14
CA VAL A 52 6.24 -15.43 8.01
C VAL A 52 7.67 -14.95 7.81
N THR A 53 8.61 -15.89 7.74
CA THR A 53 10.02 -15.58 7.48
C THR A 53 10.23 -15.27 6.00
N VAL A 54 11.07 -14.26 5.72
CA VAL A 54 11.46 -13.93 4.34
C VAL A 54 12.85 -14.49 4.07
N ASP A 55 12.90 -15.62 3.35
CA ASP A 55 14.13 -16.41 3.18
C ASP A 55 15.24 -15.65 2.44
N ASN A 56 14.91 -14.96 1.34
CA ASN A 56 15.92 -14.38 0.44
C ASN A 56 16.62 -13.14 1.01
N THR A 57 15.91 -12.34 1.80
CA THR A 57 16.43 -11.05 2.31
C THR A 57 16.66 -11.03 3.81
N GLY A 58 16.27 -12.12 4.50
CA GLY A 58 16.13 -12.17 5.94
C GLY A 58 14.96 -11.32 6.45
N GLY A 59 14.63 -11.51 7.73
CA GLY A 59 13.56 -10.80 8.43
C GLY A 59 12.21 -11.52 8.36
N THR A 60 11.16 -10.83 8.82
CA THR A 60 9.81 -11.40 8.96
C THR A 60 8.75 -10.40 8.55
N VAL A 61 7.66 -10.92 8.01
CA VAL A 61 6.41 -10.19 7.69
C VAL A 61 5.31 -10.72 8.59
N ALA A 62 4.44 -9.85 9.09
CA ALA A 62 3.29 -10.24 9.89
C ALA A 62 2.00 -10.23 9.05
N LEU A 63 1.17 -11.24 9.25
CA LEU A 63 -0.13 -11.42 8.61
C LEU A 63 -1.21 -11.43 9.69
N ASP A 64 -2.18 -10.52 9.60
CA ASP A 64 -3.33 -10.50 10.50
C ASP A 64 -4.57 -11.01 9.78
N TRP A 65 -5.01 -12.20 10.18
CA TRP A 65 -6.22 -12.85 9.67
C TRP A 65 -7.43 -12.42 10.47
N HIS A 66 -8.43 -11.82 9.82
CA HIS A 66 -9.68 -11.54 10.53
C HIS A 66 -10.44 -12.85 10.87
N ILE A 67 -10.54 -13.75 9.89
CA ILE A 67 -11.14 -15.08 9.99
C ILE A 67 -10.38 -15.98 9.00
N ARG A 68 -9.98 -17.19 9.43
CA ARG A 68 -9.40 -18.17 8.52
C ARG A 68 -10.48 -18.83 7.65
N PRO A 69 -10.17 -19.13 6.38
CA PRO A 69 -11.10 -19.87 5.54
C PRO A 69 -11.35 -21.25 6.14
N TYR A 70 -12.62 -21.59 6.37
CA TYR A 70 -13.06 -22.92 6.80
C TYR A 70 -13.56 -23.77 5.61
N ARG A 71 -13.66 -23.15 4.43
CA ARG A 71 -13.99 -23.75 3.13
C ARG A 71 -13.19 -23.02 2.04
N ARG A 72 -13.47 -23.27 0.75
CA ARG A 72 -12.88 -22.52 -0.38
C ARG A 72 -13.44 -21.08 -0.52
N GLN A 73 -13.50 -20.33 0.58
CA GLN A 73 -13.87 -18.91 0.56
C GLN A 73 -12.76 -18.11 -0.13
N PRO A 74 -13.09 -17.17 -1.03
CA PRO A 74 -12.07 -16.34 -1.64
C PRO A 74 -11.39 -15.45 -0.58
N ILE A 75 -10.11 -15.18 -0.80
CA ILE A 75 -9.28 -14.41 0.13
C ILE A 75 -9.13 -12.98 -0.39
N LEU A 76 -9.30 -12.00 0.49
CA LEU A 76 -8.93 -10.61 0.23
C LEU A 76 -7.66 -10.27 1.02
N VAL A 77 -6.56 -10.05 0.29
CA VAL A 77 -5.28 -9.61 0.83
C VAL A 77 -5.24 -8.09 0.84
N ILE A 78 -4.92 -7.49 1.98
CA ILE A 78 -4.94 -6.04 2.16
C ILE A 78 -3.53 -5.53 2.42
N LEU A 79 -3.03 -4.63 1.57
CA LEU A 79 -1.79 -3.89 1.78
C LEU A 79 -2.11 -2.48 2.29
N HIS A 80 -1.67 -2.18 3.51
CA HIS A 80 -1.91 -0.89 4.16
C HIS A 80 -1.00 0.23 3.63
N GLY A 81 -1.35 1.48 3.91
CA GLY A 81 -0.54 2.66 3.58
C GLY A 81 0.68 2.85 4.51
N LEU A 82 1.40 3.96 4.33
CA LEU A 82 2.64 4.27 5.06
C LEU A 82 2.46 4.13 6.60
N THR A 83 3.31 3.33 7.24
CA THR A 83 3.30 3.09 8.71
C THR A 83 1.95 2.61 9.30
N GLY A 84 1.07 2.07 8.45
CA GLY A 84 -0.26 1.59 8.84
C GLY A 84 -0.29 0.17 9.39
N GLY A 85 -1.47 -0.45 9.36
CA GLY A 85 -1.71 -1.82 9.74
C GLY A 85 -3.20 -2.16 9.83
N SER A 86 -3.49 -3.37 10.30
CA SER A 86 -4.83 -3.91 10.56
C SER A 86 -5.71 -3.06 11.48
N CYS A 87 -5.11 -2.24 12.34
CA CYS A 87 -5.81 -1.33 13.24
C CYS A 87 -6.35 -0.06 12.57
N ASN A 88 -5.95 0.24 11.31
CA ASN A 88 -6.46 1.41 10.61
C ASN A 88 -7.94 1.27 10.23
N GLU A 89 -8.66 2.38 10.33
CA GLU A 89 -10.10 2.45 10.11
C GLU A 89 -10.51 2.05 8.70
N TYR A 90 -9.80 2.53 7.67
CA TYR A 90 -10.11 2.16 6.28
C TYR A 90 -9.87 0.67 6.01
N VAL A 91 -8.85 0.07 6.64
CA VAL A 91 -8.58 -1.37 6.54
C VAL A 91 -9.71 -2.14 7.20
N ARG A 92 -10.12 -1.77 8.41
CA ARG A 92 -11.21 -2.45 9.12
C ARG A 92 -12.55 -2.31 8.40
N TRP A 93 -12.86 -1.15 7.81
CA TRP A 93 -14.07 -0.98 7.00
C TRP A 93 -14.07 -1.83 5.74
N MET A 94 -12.91 -1.97 5.08
CA MET A 94 -12.75 -2.87 3.94
C MET A 94 -12.99 -4.32 4.35
N ILE A 95 -12.38 -4.77 5.45
CA ILE A 95 -12.57 -6.12 5.99
C ILE A 95 -14.03 -6.37 6.31
N LEU A 96 -14.68 -5.47 7.06
CA LEU A 96 -16.09 -5.62 7.43
C LEU A 96 -16.98 -5.71 6.20
N SER A 97 -16.75 -4.86 5.20
CA SER A 97 -17.55 -4.87 3.97
C SER A 97 -17.34 -6.16 3.17
N ALA A 98 -16.09 -6.60 3.03
CA ALA A 98 -15.72 -7.81 2.30
C ALA A 98 -16.24 -9.08 2.99
N SER A 99 -16.08 -9.19 4.30
CA SER A 99 -16.54 -10.38 5.05
C SER A 99 -18.06 -10.43 5.16
N SER A 100 -18.72 -9.32 5.53
CA SER A 100 -20.17 -9.33 5.79
C SER A 100 -21.04 -9.37 4.53
N LYS A 101 -20.58 -8.78 3.42
CA LYS A 101 -21.38 -8.67 2.18
C LYS A 101 -21.02 -9.70 1.12
N LEU A 102 -19.77 -10.17 1.10
CA LEU A 102 -19.24 -11.02 0.03
C LEU A 102 -18.69 -12.36 0.56
N ASP A 103 -18.76 -12.60 1.87
CA ASP A 103 -18.23 -13.81 2.53
C ASP A 103 -16.74 -14.07 2.21
N LEU A 104 -15.96 -12.99 2.12
CA LEU A 104 -14.52 -13.05 1.88
C LEU A 104 -13.75 -13.19 3.19
N CYS A 105 -12.78 -14.11 3.22
CA CYS A 105 -11.80 -14.16 4.30
C CYS A 105 -10.73 -13.10 4.05
N CYS A 106 -10.47 -12.24 5.03
CA CYS A 106 -9.54 -11.13 4.86
C CYS A 106 -8.26 -11.34 5.64
N VAL A 107 -7.12 -11.01 5.01
CA VAL A 107 -5.80 -11.02 5.61
C VAL A 107 -5.10 -9.70 5.33
N VAL A 108 -4.56 -9.07 6.38
CA VAL A 108 -3.76 -7.85 6.26
C VAL A 108 -2.30 -8.22 6.27
N VAL A 109 -1.57 -7.84 5.23
CA VAL A 109 -0.11 -7.98 5.18
C VAL A 109 0.50 -6.72 5.78
N HIS A 110 1.26 -6.89 6.86
CA HIS A 110 1.95 -5.78 7.49
C HIS A 110 3.33 -5.59 6.89
N ALA A 111 3.61 -4.36 6.47
CA ALA A 111 4.96 -3.95 6.13
C ALA A 111 5.90 -4.21 7.34
N ARG A 112 7.17 -4.56 7.09
CA ARG A 112 8.11 -4.96 8.15
C ARG A 112 8.16 -3.94 9.28
N GLY A 113 7.94 -4.38 10.52
CA GLY A 113 7.94 -3.55 11.72
C GLY A 113 6.68 -2.67 11.90
N CYS A 114 5.65 -2.85 11.06
CA CYS A 114 4.38 -2.15 11.19
C CYS A 114 3.35 -2.98 11.98
N GLY A 115 2.26 -2.34 12.38
CA GLY A 115 1.16 -2.99 13.11
C GLY A 115 1.55 -3.70 14.39
N GLN A 116 2.51 -3.17 15.16
CA GLN A 116 3.05 -3.79 16.39
C GLN A 116 3.84 -5.09 16.14
N SER A 117 4.19 -5.42 14.90
CA SER A 117 5.20 -6.45 14.63
C SER A 117 6.60 -5.89 14.91
N LYS A 118 7.50 -6.73 15.42
CA LYS A 118 8.90 -6.36 15.60
C LYS A 118 9.68 -6.62 14.32
N LEU A 119 10.64 -5.74 14.02
CA LEU A 119 11.68 -6.08 13.06
C LEU A 119 12.51 -7.26 13.57
N THR A 120 12.98 -8.08 12.65
CA THR A 120 13.85 -9.23 12.91
C THR A 120 15.12 -9.19 12.06
N SER A 121 15.28 -8.13 11.28
CA SER A 121 16.45 -7.83 10.45
C SER A 121 16.72 -6.33 10.45
N SER A 122 17.88 -5.90 9.95
CA SER A 122 18.22 -4.48 9.75
C SER A 122 17.46 -3.83 8.58
N LYS A 123 16.54 -4.56 7.91
CA LYS A 123 15.70 -4.08 6.82
C LYS A 123 14.26 -3.85 7.29
N SER A 124 13.84 -2.58 7.28
CA SER A 124 12.43 -2.14 7.38
C SER A 124 11.74 -2.27 6.03
N PHE A 125 10.48 -1.82 5.94
CA PHE A 125 9.77 -1.81 4.67
C PHE A 125 10.32 -0.75 3.70
N CYS A 126 10.10 -0.98 2.40
CA CYS A 126 10.55 -0.09 1.32
C CYS A 126 9.50 -0.05 0.21
N ALA A 127 9.21 1.14 -0.31
CA ALA A 127 8.22 1.33 -1.37
C ALA A 127 8.56 0.58 -2.67
N ALA A 128 9.86 0.36 -2.90
CA ALA A 128 10.36 -0.37 -4.06
C ALA A 128 10.39 -1.90 -3.86
N ASN A 129 10.15 -2.41 -2.66
CA ASN A 129 10.30 -3.83 -2.37
C ASN A 129 8.97 -4.58 -2.52
N THR A 130 8.95 -5.59 -3.38
CA THR A 130 7.79 -6.45 -3.65
C THR A 130 7.95 -7.87 -3.09
N ASP A 131 9.12 -8.20 -2.54
CA ASP A 131 9.40 -9.54 -1.98
C ASP A 131 8.52 -9.89 -0.79
N ASP A 132 8.18 -8.88 0.04
CA ASP A 132 7.29 -9.07 1.19
C ASP A 132 5.88 -9.50 0.73
N VAL A 133 5.42 -8.98 -0.41
CA VAL A 133 4.14 -9.38 -1.03
C VAL A 133 4.24 -10.79 -1.59
N ARG A 134 5.32 -11.11 -2.34
CA ARG A 134 5.56 -12.46 -2.89
C ARG A 134 5.54 -13.54 -1.81
N VAL A 135 6.29 -13.32 -0.73
CA VAL A 135 6.41 -14.28 0.38
C VAL A 135 5.07 -14.44 1.09
N SER A 136 4.37 -13.33 1.33
CA SER A 136 3.04 -13.37 1.95
C SER A 136 2.04 -14.14 1.10
N LEU A 137 1.98 -13.87 -0.20
CA LEU A 137 1.08 -14.56 -1.13
C LEU A 137 1.43 -16.04 -1.26
N LYS A 138 2.72 -16.40 -1.30
CA LYS A 138 3.16 -17.79 -1.30
C LYS A 138 2.69 -18.53 -0.04
N TYR A 139 2.86 -17.93 1.14
CA TYR A 139 2.38 -18.49 2.40
C TYR A 139 0.84 -18.63 2.43
N ILE A 140 0.13 -17.59 1.99
CA ILE A 140 -1.34 -17.59 1.93
C ILE A 140 -1.79 -18.72 1.00
N ARG A 141 -1.25 -18.80 -0.22
CA ARG A 141 -1.54 -19.85 -1.21
C ARG A 141 -1.31 -21.25 -0.64
N SER A 142 -0.16 -21.49 0.01
CA SER A 142 0.11 -22.80 0.65
C SER A 142 -0.86 -23.13 1.79
N THR A 143 -1.43 -22.12 2.44
CA THR A 143 -2.39 -22.29 3.53
C THR A 143 -3.81 -22.58 3.02
N VAL A 144 -4.22 -21.95 1.91
CA VAL A 144 -5.62 -21.99 1.42
C VAL A 144 -5.83 -22.92 0.22
N GLY A 145 -4.75 -23.41 -0.40
CA GLY A 145 -4.77 -24.29 -1.58
C GLY A 145 -4.83 -23.54 -2.92
N GLU A 146 -4.46 -24.24 -3.99
CA GLU A 146 -4.37 -23.69 -5.35
C GLU A 146 -5.73 -23.24 -5.91
N GLU A 147 -6.80 -23.94 -5.58
CA GLU A 147 -8.14 -23.69 -6.12
C GLU A 147 -8.86 -22.49 -5.48
N THR A 148 -8.33 -21.93 -4.39
CA THR A 148 -8.99 -20.84 -3.66
C THR A 148 -8.68 -19.50 -4.31
N PRO A 149 -9.67 -18.70 -4.76
CA PRO A 149 -9.37 -17.41 -5.39
C PRO A 149 -8.79 -16.42 -4.37
N ILE A 150 -7.78 -15.66 -4.78
CA ILE A 150 -7.11 -14.62 -4.00
C ILE A 150 -7.20 -13.30 -4.76
N PHE A 151 -7.76 -12.30 -4.10
CA PHE A 151 -7.80 -10.92 -4.55
C PHE A 151 -6.90 -10.07 -3.66
N ALA A 152 -6.43 -8.94 -4.18
CA ALA A 152 -5.64 -7.99 -3.40
C ALA A 152 -6.21 -6.57 -3.47
N VAL A 153 -6.12 -5.82 -2.38
CA VAL A 153 -6.37 -4.38 -2.36
C VAL A 153 -5.22 -3.67 -1.67
N GLY A 154 -4.68 -2.64 -2.32
CA GLY A 154 -3.65 -1.79 -1.76
C GLY A 154 -4.15 -0.36 -1.56
N TYR A 155 -3.66 0.30 -0.52
CA TYR A 155 -3.93 1.72 -0.24
C TYR A 155 -2.65 2.55 -0.22
N SER A 156 -2.64 3.69 -0.91
CA SER A 156 -1.52 4.65 -0.90
C SER A 156 -0.17 3.97 -1.18
N LEU A 157 0.75 3.92 -0.22
CA LEU A 157 2.02 3.19 -0.34
C LEU A 157 1.81 1.71 -0.72
N GLY A 158 0.90 1.01 -0.03
CA GLY A 158 0.57 -0.38 -0.32
C GLY A 158 -0.06 -0.56 -1.71
N ALA A 159 -0.78 0.44 -2.21
CA ALA A 159 -1.29 0.45 -3.58
C ALA A 159 -0.15 0.56 -4.60
N GLY A 160 0.87 1.37 -4.32
CA GLY A 160 2.06 1.46 -5.16
C GLY A 160 2.86 0.17 -5.19
N ILE A 161 3.12 -0.45 -4.03
CA ILE A 161 3.79 -1.74 -3.93
C ILE A 161 2.99 -2.82 -4.67
N LEU A 162 1.67 -2.87 -4.49
CA LEU A 162 0.80 -3.82 -5.22
C LEU A 162 0.90 -3.60 -6.72
N THR A 163 0.81 -2.37 -7.20
CA THR A 163 0.89 -2.06 -8.64
C THR A 163 2.21 -2.52 -9.25
N LYS A 164 3.33 -2.25 -8.55
CA LYS A 164 4.65 -2.71 -8.96
C LYS A 164 4.70 -4.25 -9.01
N PHE A 165 4.24 -4.91 -7.95
CA PHE A 165 4.17 -6.37 -7.89
C PHE A 165 3.37 -6.95 -9.06
N LEU A 166 2.18 -6.41 -9.35
CA LEU A 166 1.34 -6.88 -10.45
C LEU A 166 2.02 -6.75 -11.81
N GLY A 167 2.75 -5.65 -12.06
CA GLY A 167 3.47 -5.47 -13.31
C GLY A 167 4.75 -6.30 -13.42
N GLU A 168 5.43 -6.59 -12.30
CA GLU A 168 6.58 -7.50 -12.26
C GLU A 168 6.16 -8.96 -12.51
N GLU A 169 5.09 -9.43 -11.86
CA GLU A 169 4.58 -10.78 -12.05
C GLU A 169 3.91 -10.96 -13.42
N SER A 170 3.25 -9.92 -13.94
CA SER A 170 2.60 -9.92 -15.24
C SER A 170 1.72 -11.18 -15.45
N ASN A 171 2.01 -12.00 -16.47
CA ASN A 171 1.29 -13.25 -16.75
C ASN A 171 1.46 -14.35 -15.68
N GLN A 172 2.44 -14.24 -14.78
CA GLN A 172 2.69 -15.19 -13.70
C GLN A 172 1.92 -14.85 -12.42
N CYS A 173 1.20 -13.72 -12.40
CA CYS A 173 0.45 -13.30 -11.22
C CYS A 173 -0.66 -14.30 -10.88
N SER A 174 -0.64 -14.84 -9.67
CA SER A 174 -1.60 -15.84 -9.19
C SER A 174 -2.87 -15.26 -8.54
N LEU A 175 -3.01 -13.92 -8.57
CA LEU A 175 -4.19 -13.21 -8.10
C LEU A 175 -5.27 -13.19 -9.20
N GLN A 176 -6.53 -13.32 -8.80
CA GLN A 176 -7.68 -13.29 -9.70
C GLN A 176 -8.14 -11.86 -10.01
N GLY A 177 -7.74 -10.90 -9.19
CA GLY A 177 -7.94 -9.48 -9.44
C GLY A 177 -7.36 -8.61 -8.34
N ALA A 178 -7.23 -7.32 -8.63
CA ALA A 178 -6.64 -6.36 -7.71
C ALA A 178 -7.38 -5.01 -7.70
N ILE A 179 -7.26 -4.29 -6.59
CA ILE A 179 -7.75 -2.92 -6.43
C ILE A 179 -6.61 -2.04 -5.93
N VAL A 180 -6.34 -0.97 -6.65
CA VAL A 180 -5.27 0.00 -6.37
C VAL A 180 -5.93 1.32 -5.98
N CYS A 181 -5.93 1.64 -4.69
CA CYS A 181 -6.56 2.84 -4.15
C CYS A 181 -5.53 3.95 -3.86
N CYS A 182 -5.61 5.05 -4.60
CA CYS A 182 -4.83 6.28 -4.45
C CYS A 182 -3.32 6.03 -4.36
N ALA A 183 -2.78 5.19 -5.25
CA ALA A 183 -1.35 4.91 -5.32
C ALA A 183 -0.54 6.18 -5.62
N SER A 184 0.62 6.30 -4.98
CA SER A 184 1.66 7.26 -5.39
C SER A 184 2.34 6.74 -6.65
N PHE A 185 1.72 6.97 -7.82
CA PHE A 185 2.22 6.45 -9.10
C PHE A 185 3.57 7.03 -9.53
N ASP A 186 3.85 8.26 -9.11
CA ASP A 186 5.12 8.93 -9.28
C ASP A 186 5.60 9.44 -7.92
N MET A 187 6.66 8.82 -7.39
CA MET A 187 7.23 9.15 -6.08
C MET A 187 7.92 10.53 -6.08
N HIS A 188 8.46 10.96 -7.21
CA HIS A 188 9.08 12.28 -7.35
C HIS A 188 8.02 13.38 -7.25
N LEU A 189 6.94 13.26 -8.04
CA LEU A 189 5.84 14.22 -8.03
C LEU A 189 5.13 14.24 -6.67
N THR A 190 4.92 13.07 -6.06
CA THR A 190 4.25 12.97 -4.76
C THR A 190 5.08 13.62 -3.65
N THR A 191 6.39 13.38 -3.60
CA THR A 191 7.26 13.99 -2.59
C THR A 191 7.42 15.50 -2.81
N ASN A 192 7.56 15.96 -4.06
CA ASN A 192 7.55 17.38 -4.40
C ASN A 192 6.24 18.07 -3.98
N ASN A 193 5.09 17.41 -4.18
CA ASN A 193 3.80 17.94 -3.75
C ASN A 193 3.67 17.98 -2.22
N LEU A 194 4.21 16.98 -1.52
CA LEU A 194 4.27 16.93 -0.06
C LEU A 194 5.18 18.02 0.53
N GLU A 195 6.16 18.51 -0.20
CA GLU A 195 7.09 19.57 0.26
C GLU A 195 6.58 20.99 0.01
N ARG A 196 5.46 21.16 -0.71
CA ARG A 196 4.79 22.47 -0.83
C ARG A 196 4.35 22.95 0.55
N TRP A 197 4.52 24.24 0.85
CA TRP A 197 4.36 24.81 2.20
C TRP A 197 3.15 24.30 3.00
N PHE A 198 1.95 24.29 2.41
CA PHE A 198 0.74 23.81 3.10
C PHE A 198 0.79 22.30 3.37
N ASN A 199 1.14 21.49 2.37
CA ASN A 199 1.24 20.04 2.49
C ASN A 199 2.39 19.61 3.40
N LEU A 200 3.48 20.40 3.41
CA LEU A 200 4.63 20.20 4.28
C LEU A 200 4.20 20.25 5.75
N ARG A 201 3.43 21.28 6.11
CA ARG A 201 2.92 21.49 7.48
C ARG A 201 1.81 20.50 7.85
N MET A 202 0.91 20.19 6.92
CA MET A 202 -0.29 19.39 7.22
C MET A 202 -0.06 17.88 7.15
N TYR A 203 0.72 17.40 6.19
CA TYR A 203 0.89 15.96 5.91
C TYR A 203 2.32 15.50 6.10
N ASN A 204 3.28 16.13 5.43
CA ASN A 204 4.66 15.63 5.35
C ASN A 204 5.31 15.52 6.73
N GLN A 205 5.19 16.53 7.58
CA GLN A 205 5.70 16.48 8.96
C GLN A 205 5.10 15.32 9.77
N ARG A 206 3.80 15.05 9.63
CA ARG A 206 3.14 13.92 10.31
C ARG A 206 3.64 12.58 9.79
N LEU A 207 3.75 12.42 8.46
CA LEU A 207 4.28 11.20 7.84
C LEU A 207 5.73 10.95 8.25
N THR A 208 6.56 12.00 8.24
CA THR A 208 7.96 11.95 8.68
C THR A 208 8.08 11.58 10.15
N ASN A 209 7.26 12.18 11.02
CA ASN A 209 7.26 11.84 12.44
C ASN A 209 6.86 10.39 12.70
N ASN A 210 5.87 9.86 11.96
CA ASN A 210 5.50 8.44 12.05
C ASN A 210 6.65 7.52 11.62
N LEU A 211 7.38 7.89 10.56
CA LEU A 211 8.56 7.15 10.10
C LEU A 211 9.70 7.18 11.14
N ILE A 212 9.97 8.34 11.73
CA ILE A 212 10.95 8.49 12.82
C ILE A 212 10.52 7.66 14.04
N GLN A 213 9.24 7.66 14.39
CA GLN A 213 8.71 6.86 15.51
C GLN A 213 8.88 5.37 15.24
N HIS A 214 8.58 4.92 14.01
CA HIS A 214 8.80 3.54 13.58
C HIS A 214 10.28 3.14 13.64
N LEU A 215 11.18 4.04 13.24
CA LEU A 215 12.63 3.83 13.36
C LEU A 215 13.05 3.70 14.83
N ARG A 216 12.60 4.63 15.70
CA ARG A 216 12.89 4.63 17.14
C ARG A 216 12.41 3.37 17.83
N SER A 217 11.22 2.87 17.50
CA SER A 217 10.67 1.65 18.12
C SER A 217 11.44 0.38 17.76
N HIS A 218 12.37 0.47 16.81
CA HIS A 218 13.17 -0.66 16.32
C HIS A 218 14.66 -0.35 16.27
N GLU A 219 15.12 0.69 16.99
CA GLU A 219 16.49 1.21 16.93
C GLU A 219 17.56 0.12 17.04
N GLU A 220 17.33 -0.89 17.88
CA GLU A 220 18.24 -2.02 18.11
C GLU A 220 18.60 -2.82 16.84
N HIS A 221 17.75 -2.76 15.80
CA HIS A 221 18.00 -3.42 14.52
C HIS A 221 18.77 -2.55 13.54
N PHE A 222 18.74 -1.23 13.75
CA PHE A 222 19.41 -0.24 12.91
C PHE A 222 20.74 0.24 13.49
N SER A 223 20.95 0.12 14.79
CA SER A 223 22.23 0.47 15.44
C SER A 223 23.34 -0.56 15.20
N LYS A 224 23.00 -1.72 14.62
CA LYS A 224 23.97 -2.74 14.20
C LYS A 224 24.76 -2.26 12.99
N SER A 225 26.06 -2.59 12.93
CA SER A 225 27.02 -2.16 11.90
C SER A 225 26.52 -2.34 10.46
N ASP A 226 25.69 -3.36 10.24
CA ASP A 226 25.28 -3.79 8.91
C ASP A 226 24.13 -2.96 8.31
N SER A 227 23.54 -2.02 9.07
CA SER A 227 22.41 -1.21 8.59
C SER A 227 22.82 -0.08 7.64
N GLN A 228 24.06 0.42 7.76
CA GLN A 228 24.55 1.65 7.11
C GLN A 228 23.70 2.91 7.37
N VAL A 229 22.72 2.86 8.28
CA VAL A 229 21.80 3.96 8.60
C VAL A 229 22.44 4.87 9.63
N ASN A 230 22.51 6.17 9.33
CA ASN A 230 22.89 7.18 10.31
C ASN A 230 21.66 7.59 11.13
N LEU A 231 21.46 6.94 12.28
CA LEU A 231 20.32 7.18 13.16
C LEU A 231 20.18 8.64 13.61
N ASN A 232 21.29 9.34 13.88
CA ASN A 232 21.26 10.73 14.31
C ASN A 232 20.67 11.63 13.22
N ASN A 233 21.09 11.45 11.96
CA ASN A 233 20.54 12.20 10.84
C ASN A 233 19.09 11.79 10.56
N ALA A 234 18.79 10.50 10.61
CA ALA A 234 17.45 9.98 10.40
C ALA A 234 16.44 10.57 11.41
N TYR A 235 16.80 10.68 12.68
CA TYR A 235 15.97 11.30 13.73
C TYR A 235 15.78 12.81 13.58
N GLN A 236 16.62 13.49 12.80
CA GLN A 236 16.52 14.93 12.52
C GLN A 236 15.80 15.25 11.20
N SER A 237 15.32 14.22 10.48
CA SER A 237 14.61 14.37 9.20
C SER A 237 13.39 15.28 9.35
N LYS A 238 13.25 16.25 8.44
CA LYS A 238 12.12 17.20 8.46
C LYS A 238 11.07 16.86 7.40
N THR A 239 11.47 16.09 6.40
CA THR A 239 10.62 15.61 5.33
C THR A 239 10.75 14.10 5.14
N VAL A 240 9.76 13.50 4.45
CA VAL A 240 9.82 12.10 4.03
C VAL A 240 11.07 11.86 3.16
N ARG A 241 11.43 12.82 2.30
CA ARG A 241 12.65 12.76 1.48
C ARG A 241 13.92 12.73 2.32
N ASP A 242 14.03 13.57 3.34
CA ASP A 242 15.17 13.56 4.27
C ASP A 242 15.30 12.19 4.96
N PHE A 243 14.16 11.64 5.39
CA PHE A 243 14.13 10.32 6.03
C PHE A 243 14.58 9.23 5.05
N ASP A 244 14.08 9.25 3.81
CA ASP A 244 14.46 8.29 2.78
C ASP A 244 15.96 8.36 2.48
N ILE A 245 16.54 9.57 2.37
CA ILE A 245 17.98 9.79 2.17
C ILE A 245 18.80 9.17 3.30
N HIS A 246 18.37 9.32 4.54
CA HIS A 246 19.15 8.90 5.71
C HIS A 246 18.89 7.45 6.14
N THR A 247 17.80 6.83 5.68
CA THR A 247 17.37 5.51 6.12
C THR A 247 17.20 4.53 4.96
N ILE A 248 16.25 4.77 4.04
CA ILE A 248 15.90 3.79 2.99
C ILE A 248 17.01 3.64 1.96
N VAL A 249 17.60 4.76 1.52
CA VAL A 249 18.69 4.78 0.54
C VAL A 249 19.89 3.94 1.00
N PRO A 250 20.48 4.17 2.19
CA PRO A 250 21.60 3.34 2.66
C PRO A 250 21.19 1.90 2.97
N GLN A 251 20.03 1.69 3.60
CA GLN A 251 19.57 0.35 4.00
C GLN A 251 19.40 -0.62 2.82
N TYR A 252 18.96 -0.09 1.67
CA TYR A 252 18.74 -0.87 0.44
C TYR A 252 19.83 -0.69 -0.62
N GLY A 253 20.90 0.07 -0.30
CA GLY A 253 22.02 0.29 -1.22
C GLY A 253 21.66 1.07 -2.49
N PHE A 254 20.66 1.95 -2.43
CA PHE A 254 20.34 2.81 -3.57
C PHE A 254 21.45 3.86 -3.76
N ARG A 255 21.81 4.14 -5.01
CA ARG A 255 22.80 5.19 -5.35
C ARG A 255 22.48 6.56 -4.72
N ASN A 256 21.21 6.94 -4.73
CA ASN A 256 20.68 8.17 -4.14
C ASN A 256 19.14 8.07 -4.06
N VAL A 257 18.51 9.09 -3.47
CA VAL A 257 17.04 9.14 -3.34
C VAL A 257 16.32 9.18 -4.70
N GLU A 258 16.93 9.81 -5.70
CA GLU A 258 16.36 9.86 -7.06
C GLU A 258 16.28 8.47 -7.71
N HIS A 259 17.31 7.65 -7.50
CA HIS A 259 17.31 6.26 -7.93
C HIS A 259 16.25 5.46 -7.17
N TYR A 260 16.15 5.62 -5.85
CA TYR A 260 15.10 4.99 -5.05
C TYR A 260 13.69 5.35 -5.57
N TYR A 261 13.38 6.63 -5.77
CA TYR A 261 12.09 7.08 -6.26
C TYR A 261 11.77 6.61 -7.67
N SER A 262 12.77 6.53 -8.54
CA SER A 262 12.59 5.96 -9.88
C SER A 262 12.23 4.47 -9.84
N VAL A 263 12.86 3.69 -8.94
CA VAL A 263 12.56 2.26 -8.77
C VAL A 263 11.25 2.00 -8.01
N ALA A 264 10.88 2.91 -7.10
CA ALA A 264 9.66 2.84 -6.31
C ALA A 264 8.41 3.34 -7.03
N SER A 265 8.56 4.17 -8.08
CA SER A 265 7.42 4.67 -8.85
C SER A 265 6.77 3.54 -9.66
N PRO A 266 5.49 3.19 -9.37
CA PRO A 266 4.84 2.07 -10.01
C PRO A 266 4.29 2.39 -11.40
N ASN A 267 4.29 3.66 -11.82
CA ASN A 267 3.79 4.10 -13.13
C ASN A 267 4.37 3.27 -14.30
N GLN A 268 5.67 2.99 -14.29
CA GLN A 268 6.34 2.19 -15.33
C GLN A 268 5.89 0.73 -15.42
N TYR A 269 5.23 0.20 -14.40
CA TYR A 269 4.80 -1.20 -14.33
C TYR A 269 3.34 -1.39 -14.80
N VAL A 270 2.57 -0.31 -14.94
CA VAL A 270 1.14 -0.34 -15.29
C VAL A 270 0.89 -1.06 -16.62
N LYS A 271 1.76 -0.85 -17.63
CA LYS A 271 1.66 -1.52 -18.94
C LYS A 271 1.82 -3.04 -18.87
N SER A 272 2.44 -3.56 -17.82
CA SER A 272 2.77 -4.99 -17.68
C SER A 272 1.74 -5.76 -16.87
N ILE A 273 0.75 -5.09 -16.27
CA ILE A 273 -0.35 -5.73 -15.54
C ILE A 273 -1.20 -6.55 -16.50
N ARG A 274 -1.51 -7.81 -16.14
CA ARG A 274 -2.24 -8.78 -16.99
C ARG A 274 -3.48 -9.38 -16.33
N ILE A 275 -3.78 -9.00 -15.09
CA ILE A 275 -4.99 -9.44 -14.37
C ILE A 275 -5.98 -8.29 -14.23
N PRO A 276 -7.29 -8.56 -14.08
CA PRO A 276 -8.29 -7.54 -13.81
C PRO A 276 -7.90 -6.66 -12.62
N THR A 277 -7.68 -5.37 -12.86
CA THR A 277 -7.20 -4.44 -11.83
C THR A 277 -8.01 -3.15 -11.88
N LEU A 278 -8.71 -2.83 -10.79
CA LEU A 278 -9.40 -1.55 -10.64
C LEU A 278 -8.42 -0.50 -10.11
N VAL A 279 -8.23 0.60 -10.86
CA VAL A 279 -7.41 1.74 -10.42
C VAL A 279 -8.32 2.88 -9.97
N LEU A 280 -8.38 3.12 -8.66
CA LEU A 280 -9.17 4.19 -8.07
C LEU A 280 -8.27 5.31 -7.58
N SER A 281 -8.34 6.49 -8.20
CA SER A 281 -7.57 7.68 -7.79
C SER A 281 -8.49 8.89 -7.67
N ALA A 282 -8.39 9.63 -6.57
CA ALA A 282 -9.13 10.87 -6.39
C ALA A 282 -8.41 12.02 -7.13
N ILE A 283 -9.15 12.75 -7.97
CA ILE A 283 -8.62 13.90 -8.72
C ILE A 283 -8.12 14.99 -7.75
N ASP A 284 -8.78 15.12 -6.61
CA ASP A 284 -8.50 16.11 -5.60
C ASP A 284 -7.61 15.58 -4.46
N ASP A 285 -6.94 14.43 -4.60
CA ASP A 285 -6.03 13.91 -3.56
C ASP A 285 -4.97 14.97 -3.16
N PRO A 286 -4.88 15.35 -1.87
CA PRO A 286 -3.95 16.37 -1.43
C PRO A 286 -2.49 15.90 -1.37
N ILE A 287 -2.27 14.58 -1.36
CA ILE A 287 -0.97 13.92 -1.20
C ILE A 287 -0.45 13.44 -2.56
N CYS A 288 -1.20 12.58 -3.24
CA CYS A 288 -0.82 11.92 -4.50
C CYS A 288 -1.42 12.68 -5.70
N PRO A 289 -0.67 13.54 -6.39
CA PRO A 289 -1.23 14.37 -7.46
C PRO A 289 -1.70 13.53 -8.65
N ILE A 290 -2.85 13.90 -9.24
CA ILE A 290 -3.38 13.23 -10.43
C ILE A 290 -2.41 13.21 -11.61
N GLY A 291 -1.50 14.19 -11.70
CA GLY A 291 -0.45 14.24 -12.72
C GLY A 291 0.58 13.10 -12.64
N GLY A 292 0.64 12.37 -11.52
CA GLY A 292 1.48 11.18 -11.39
C GLY A 292 0.84 9.90 -11.92
N LEU A 293 -0.50 9.86 -12.08
CA LEU A 293 -1.22 8.72 -12.65
C LEU A 293 -0.87 8.61 -14.15
N PRO A 294 -0.32 7.47 -14.64
CA PRO A 294 -0.04 7.31 -16.05
C PRO A 294 -1.34 7.02 -16.83
N GLN A 295 -2.13 8.06 -17.07
CA GLN A 295 -3.49 7.95 -17.61
C GLN A 295 -3.53 7.20 -18.93
N ASP A 296 -2.62 7.49 -19.85
CA ASP A 296 -2.58 6.81 -21.15
C ASP A 296 -2.29 5.32 -20.99
N ASP A 297 -1.35 4.95 -20.12
CA ASP A 297 -1.00 3.55 -19.87
C ASP A 297 -2.14 2.78 -19.20
N VAL A 298 -2.86 3.44 -18.28
CA VAL A 298 -4.08 2.91 -17.66
C VAL A 298 -5.18 2.70 -18.71
N LEU A 299 -5.42 3.70 -19.56
CA LEU A 299 -6.49 3.68 -20.55
C LEU A 299 -6.22 2.73 -21.72
N GLN A 300 -4.94 2.41 -22.00
CA GLN A 300 -4.52 1.48 -23.05
C GLN A 300 -4.37 0.04 -22.56
N ASN A 301 -4.34 -0.20 -21.24
CA ASN A 301 -4.23 -1.55 -20.70
C ASN A 301 -5.62 -2.19 -20.57
N PRO A 302 -5.96 -3.24 -21.35
CA PRO A 302 -7.28 -3.86 -21.30
C PRO A 302 -7.58 -4.59 -19.98
N SER A 303 -6.56 -4.91 -19.19
CA SER A 303 -6.70 -5.54 -17.88
C SER A 303 -7.06 -4.54 -16.78
N ILE A 304 -7.03 -3.23 -17.06
CA ILE A 304 -7.26 -2.19 -16.06
C ILE A 304 -8.65 -1.57 -16.25
N ILE A 305 -9.35 -1.38 -15.13
CA ILE A 305 -10.66 -0.73 -15.01
C ILE A 305 -10.46 0.64 -14.38
#